data_AF-A0A349LLZ3-F1
#
_entry.id   AF-A0A349LLZ3-F1
#
_cell.length_a   1.000
_cell.length_b   1.000
_cell.length_c   1.000
_cell.angle_alpha   90.00
_cell.angle_beta   90.00
_cell.angle_gamma   90.00
#
_symmetry.space_group_name_H-M   'P 1'
#
loop_
_entity.id
_entity.type
_entity.pdbx_description
1 polymer ?
#
loop_
_entity_poly.entity_id
_entity_poly.type
_entity_poly.pdbx_seq_one_letter_code
_entity_poly.pdbx_strand_id
1 'polypeptide(L)' 'MGQTTSHVKLDIGGGHIVTVSITNEAVDKLNLKVGDQAWAVMKASDVMMAQEA' A
#
# COMPACT_ATOMS: atom_id res chain seq x y z
N MET A 1 3.73 7.03 23.31
CA MET A 1 4.47 6.84 22.06
C MET A 1 3.53 6.17 21.07
N GLY A 2 2.95 6.95 20.16
CA GLY A 2 1.91 6.48 19.23
C GLY A 2 2.47 5.64 18.09
N GLN A 3 1.61 4.87 17.44
CA GLN A 3 1.92 4.12 16.21
C GLN A 3 2.47 5.11 15.18
N THR A 4 3.69 4.88 14.68
CA THR A 4 4.32 5.77 13.67
C THR A 4 4.00 5.36 12.24
N THR A 5 3.36 4.20 12.08
CA THR A 5 2.97 3.62 10.81
C THR A 5 1.45 3.48 10.72
N SER A 6 0.97 3.60 9.49
CA SER A 6 -0.41 3.42 9.07
C SER A 6 -0.49 2.29 8.04
N HIS A 7 -1.58 1.53 8.07
CA HIS A 7 -1.88 0.51 7.09
C HIS A 7 -2.94 1.02 6.11
N VAL A 8 -2.58 1.10 4.84
CA VAL A 8 -3.46 1.53 3.76
C VAL A 8 -3.84 0.31 2.93
N LYS A 9 -5.13 0.15 2.63
CA LYS A 9 -5.64 -0.89 1.75
C LYS A 9 -5.98 -0.29 0.40
N LEU A 10 -5.43 -0.85 -0.67
CA LEU A 10 -5.71 -0.49 -2.04
C LEU A 10 -6.40 -1.65 -2.76
N ASP A 11 -7.61 -1.42 -3.24
CA ASP A 11 -8.29 -2.33 -4.15
C ASP A 11 -7.71 -2.12 -5.57
N ILE A 12 -7.19 -3.19 -6.16
CA ILE A 12 -6.62 -3.17 -7.52
C ILE A 12 -7.54 -3.84 -8.55
N GLY A 13 -8.78 -4.16 -8.16
CA GLY A 13 -9.76 -4.88 -8.98
C GLY A 13 -9.60 -6.40 -8.91
N GLY A 14 -10.56 -7.12 -9.50
CA GLY A 14 -10.55 -8.59 -9.54
C GLY A 14 -10.69 -9.27 -8.17
N GLY A 15 -11.11 -8.53 -7.13
CA GLY A 15 -11.18 -9.03 -5.76
C GLY A 15 -9.84 -9.03 -5.01
N HIS A 16 -8.81 -8.40 -5.57
CA HIS A 16 -7.47 -8.33 -4.97
C HIS A 16 -7.27 -7.03 -4.19
N ILE A 17 -6.73 -7.14 -2.98
CA ILE A 17 -6.42 -5.99 -2.11
C ILE A 17 -4.94 -6.03 -1.75
N VAL A 18 -4.23 -4.94 -2.04
CA VAL A 18 -2.85 -4.72 -1.60
C VAL A 18 -2.88 -3.94 -0.28
N THR A 19 -2.17 -4.42 0.74
CA THR A 19 -2.01 -3.68 2.00
C THR A 19 -0.60 -3.12 2.09
N VAL A 20 -0.49 -1.81 2.28
CA VAL A 20 0.78 -1.09 2.36
C VAL A 20 0.94 -0.53 3.77
N SER A 21 2.13 -0.67 4.35
CA SER A 21 2.50 -0.01 5.59
C SER A 21 3.39 1.19 5.27
N ILE A 22 2.94 2.39 5.62
CA ILE A 22 3.68 3.65 5.42
C ILE A 22 3.66 4.48 6.70
N THR A 23 4.45 5.55 6.78
CA THR A 23 4.41 6.44 7.94
C THR A 23 3.13 7.27 7.95
N ASN A 24 2.66 7.68 9.14
CA ASN A 24 1.50 8.58 9.24
C ASN A 24 1.73 9.89 8.48
N GLU A 25 2.96 10.41 8.53
CA GLU A 25 3.35 11.62 7.79
C GLU A 25 3.21 11.43 6.27
N ALA A 26 3.48 10.24 5.73
CA ALA A 26 3.29 9.96 4.31
C ALA A 26 1.81 9.95 3.92
N VAL A 27 0.93 9.40 4.79
CA VAL A 27 -0.53 9.46 4.59
C VAL A 27 -0.99 10.91 4.49
N ASP A 28 -0.54 11.76 5.43
CA ASP A 28 -0.93 13.17 5.48
C ASP A 28 -0.37 13.97 4.28
N LYS A 29 0.91 13.78 3.94
CA LYS A 29 1.57 14.47 2.82
C LYS A 29 0.97 14.11 1.46
N LEU A 30 0.60 12.84 1.28
CA LEU A 30 -0.07 12.36 0.06
C LEU A 30 -1.57 12.66 0.09
N ASN A 31 -2.10 13.12 1.23
CA ASN A 31 -3.51 13.44 1.47
C ASN A 31 -4.44 12.28 1.05
N LEU A 32 -4.05 11.05 1.40
CA LEU A 32 -4.77 9.83 1.02
C LEU A 32 -6.12 9.76 1.72
N LYS A 33 -7.19 9.54 0.95
CA LYS A 33 -8.54 9.35 1.46
C LYS A 33 -9.18 8.10 0.90
N VAL A 34 -10.14 7.55 1.64
CA VAL A 34 -10.95 6.43 1.16
C VAL A 34 -11.71 6.86 -0.08
N GLY A 35 -11.57 6.10 -1.17
CA GLY A 35 -12.20 6.37 -2.45
C GLY A 35 -11.32 7.10 -3.46
N ASP A 36 -10.13 7.56 -3.07
CA ASP A 36 -9.18 8.16 -4.01
C ASP A 36 -8.63 7.12 -4.99
N GLN A 37 -8.35 7.57 -6.22
CA GLN A 37 -7.54 6.79 -7.15
C GLN A 37 -6.07 6.87 -6.73
N ALA A 38 -5.45 5.71 -6.56
CA ALA A 38 -4.05 5.59 -6.17
C ALA A 38 -3.37 4.40 -6.86
N TRP A 39 -2.05 4.38 -6.82
CA TRP A 39 -1.23 3.31 -7.37
C TRP A 39 -0.33 2.72 -6.29
N ALA A 40 -0.25 1.38 -6.22
CA ALA A 40 0.79 0.70 -5.47
C ALA A 40 2.07 0.68 -6.33
N VAL A 41 3.06 1.46 -5.94
CA VAL A 41 4.37 1.47 -6.59
C VAL A 41 5.33 0.65 -5.74
N MET A 42 5.82 -0.46 -6.30
CA MET A 42 6.78 -1.34 -5.66
C MET A 42 8.07 -1.34 -6.47
N LYS A 43 9.20 -1.16 -5.79
CA LYS A 43 10.52 -1.28 -6.42
C LYS A 43 10.74 -2.73 -6.82
N ALA A 44 11.23 -2.96 -8.04
CA ALA A 44 11.40 -4.32 -8.59
C ALA A 44 12.28 -5.23 -7.71
N SER A 45 13.30 -4.69 -7.02
CA SER A 45 14.17 -5.48 -6.14
C SER A 45 13.50 -5.96 -4.86
N ASP A 46 12.36 -5.38 -4.50
CA ASP A 46 11.69 -5.62 -3.21
C ASP A 46 10.50 -6.57 -3.38
N VAL A 47 10.25 -7.02 -4.62
CA VAL A 47 9.21 -8.00 -4.98
C VAL A 47 9.87 -9.33 -5.28
N MET A 48 9.34 -10.40 -4.66
CA MET A 48 9.80 -11.76 -4.88
C MET A 48 8.84 -12.49 -5.82
N MET A 49 9.38 -13.33 -6.71
CA MET A 49 8.58 -14.22 -7.55
C MET A 49 8.60 -15.63 -6.95
N ALA A 50 7.45 -16.29 -6.98
CA ALA A 50 7.30 -17.70 -6.67
C ALA A 50 6.47 -18.35 -7.77
N GLN A 51 6.79 -19.60 -8.12
CA GLN A 51 5.95 -20.42 -8.99
C GLN A 51 5.35 -21.57 -8.19
N GLU A 52 4.18 -22.03 -8.63
CA GLU A 52 3.62 -23.31 -8.22
C GLU A 52 4.26 -24.42 -9.07
N ALA A 53 4.33 -25.64 -8.51
CA ALA A 53 4.91 -26.81 -9.17
C ALA A 53 3.85 -27.56 -9.99
#